data_AF-A0A0B4F365-F1
#
_entry.id   AF-A0A0B4F365-F1
#
_cell.length_a   1.000
_cell.length_b   1.000
_cell.length_c   1.000
_cell.angle_alpha   90.00
_cell.angle_beta   90.00
_cell.angle_gamma   90.00
#
_symmetry.space_group_name_H-M   'P 1'
#
loop_
_entity.id
_entity.type
_entity.pdbx_description
1 polymer ?
#
loop_
_entity_poly.entity_id
_entity_poly.type
_entity_poly.pdbx_seq_one_letter_code
_entity_poly.pdbx_strand_id
1 'polypeptide(L)'
;MQPNLTANGTSFTPGTELLLTPTRTTLDSLVNWARQGSLWPLTFGLACCGVEMMHVSMPRYDQDRLGIIFRASPRQADVMIVAGTVTNKMAPAVRQCYDQMPDPKWVISMGSCANGGGYYHYSYSVVRGVDRIIPVDVLGLDIPSNRFAAVLAPFACLTTANSRQHGFALLHVMVLDSQSLEDPPSLQHMTQNGYVVAPAAASAVPRALPEICYTLRRKVIAFLEQQPADNDVALKNTQKQARASIKIVEEALRRYQPDELSLSYNGGKDCLVLLVLILACLPTLYDPSITTNGDAPVSKNPPPTIQAVYIAPPDPFPEVEEFVSSTTKEYHLDLTRYALPMRQALEAYQADKPAVKAIFMGTRRTDPFCEFLTGFSPTDKGWPQFMRVNPVLDWHYTDIWTFILRLDIPFCSLYQQGYSSLGGVKNTRPNPALAVGSEGIKFRPAYELVRDDEERLGRDK
;
A
#
# COMPACT_ATOMS: atom_id res chain seq x y z
N MET A 1 -16.22 -33.48 67.02
CA MET A 1 -16.01 -34.93 66.75
C MET A 1 -15.47 -35.07 65.33
N GLN A 2 -14.42 -35.87 65.13
CA GLN A 2 -14.09 -36.48 63.83
C GLN A 2 -14.63 -37.93 63.81
N PRO A 3 -14.77 -38.59 62.65
CA PRO A 3 -13.68 -39.38 62.02
C PRO A 3 -13.27 -38.83 60.62
N ASN A 4 -12.00 -38.84 60.19
CA ASN A 4 -11.16 -39.94 59.63
C ASN A 4 -11.46 -40.30 58.15
N LEU A 5 -10.49 -40.57 57.24
CA LEU A 5 -9.05 -40.22 57.12
C LEU A 5 -8.52 -40.67 55.72
N THR A 6 -7.26 -40.34 55.38
CA THR A 6 -6.41 -40.83 54.24
C THR A 6 -6.73 -40.33 52.80
N ALA A 7 -5.78 -40.23 51.84
CA ALA A 7 -4.34 -39.89 51.84
C ALA A 7 -3.76 -39.67 50.39
N ASN A 8 -2.63 -38.94 50.27
CA ASN A 8 -1.64 -38.84 49.14
C ASN A 8 -1.87 -37.87 47.94
N GLY A 9 -0.80 -37.14 47.50
CA GLY A 9 -0.67 -36.50 46.15
C GLY A 9 -0.19 -35.01 46.08
N THR A 10 0.49 -34.58 45.00
CA THR A 10 1.26 -33.29 44.84
C THR A 10 1.49 -32.90 43.34
N SER A 11 1.95 -31.70 42.88
CA SER A 11 2.03 -30.28 43.36
C SER A 11 2.50 -29.31 42.20
N PHE A 12 3.36 -28.30 42.48
CA PHE A 12 4.06 -27.29 41.60
C PHE A 12 3.36 -25.93 41.22
N THR A 13 4.12 -24.91 40.75
CA THR A 13 4.09 -23.47 41.25
C THR A 13 4.17 -22.25 40.23
N PRO A 14 3.95 -20.95 40.63
CA PRO A 14 3.73 -19.71 39.76
C PRO A 14 4.56 -18.37 40.03
N GLY A 15 4.21 -17.17 39.45
CA GLY A 15 4.91 -15.81 39.57
C GLY A 15 4.19 -14.45 39.11
N THR A 16 4.86 -13.24 39.11
CA THR A 16 4.35 -11.80 39.02
C THR A 16 5.40 -10.73 38.50
N GLU A 17 5.33 -9.35 38.43
CA GLU A 17 4.39 -8.20 38.08
C GLU A 17 5.04 -6.75 38.24
N LEU A 18 4.75 -5.62 37.47
CA LEU A 18 5.08 -4.14 37.77
C LEU A 18 4.53 -3.00 36.79
N LEU A 19 4.68 -1.66 37.10
CA LEU A 19 3.86 -0.50 36.54
C LEU A 19 4.42 0.99 36.40
N LEU A 20 3.90 1.74 35.40
CA LEU A 20 3.28 3.12 35.25
C LEU A 20 3.69 4.41 36.10
N THR A 21 3.43 5.72 35.75
CA THR A 21 3.13 6.48 34.48
C THR A 21 3.54 8.02 34.35
N PRO A 22 2.80 9.08 34.83
CA PRO A 22 2.52 10.30 33.99
C PRO A 22 2.68 11.74 34.60
N THR A 23 2.54 12.82 33.78
CA THR A 23 2.60 14.27 34.16
C THR A 23 1.77 15.22 33.24
N ARG A 24 1.48 16.49 33.65
CA ARG A 24 0.99 17.68 32.85
C ARG A 24 1.23 18.98 33.66
N THR A 25 1.33 20.21 33.08
CA THR A 25 1.59 21.47 33.88
C THR A 25 0.82 22.79 33.54
N THR A 26 1.41 23.83 32.91
CA THR A 26 1.21 25.28 33.28
C THR A 26 0.11 26.14 32.60
N LEU A 27 0.39 26.88 31.50
CA LEU A 27 -0.11 28.27 31.26
C LEU A 27 -1.26 28.47 30.23
N ASP A 28 -1.30 29.62 29.52
CA ASP A 28 -2.45 30.12 28.72
C ASP A 28 -2.18 30.22 27.20
N SER A 29 -2.68 29.36 26.32
CA SER A 29 -3.31 28.03 26.51
C SER A 29 -4.72 27.94 27.16
N LEU A 30 -4.81 27.88 28.50
CA LEU A 30 -5.96 27.83 29.41
C LEU A 30 -7.35 27.62 28.82
N VAL A 31 -7.96 28.52 28.04
CA VAL A 31 -9.34 28.28 27.55
C VAL A 31 -9.40 27.08 26.61
N ASN A 32 -8.58 27.06 25.55
CA ASN A 32 -8.54 25.92 24.63
C ASN A 32 -7.71 24.77 25.20
N TRP A 33 -6.82 25.00 26.16
CA TRP A 33 -6.02 23.96 26.84
C TRP A 33 -6.76 23.25 28.00
N ALA A 34 -7.71 23.91 28.65
CA ALA A 34 -8.66 23.27 29.57
C ALA A 34 -9.71 22.51 28.76
N ARG A 35 -10.17 23.03 27.61
CA ARG A 35 -10.99 22.27 26.65
C ARG A 35 -10.23 21.08 26.05
N GLN A 36 -8.94 21.23 25.70
CA GLN A 36 -8.03 20.11 25.37
C GLN A 36 -7.81 19.16 26.56
N GLY A 37 -8.19 19.54 27.78
CA GLY A 37 -8.22 18.64 28.94
C GLY A 37 -9.51 17.82 29.03
N SER A 38 -10.51 18.09 28.18
CA SER A 38 -11.84 17.48 28.28
C SER A 38 -12.50 17.28 26.90
N LEU A 39 -12.08 16.26 26.17
CA LEU A 39 -12.72 15.87 24.90
C LEU A 39 -14.03 15.13 25.20
N TRP A 40 -15.16 15.58 24.65
CA TRP A 40 -16.51 15.13 24.97
C TRP A 40 -17.08 14.27 23.83
N PRO A 41 -17.00 12.93 23.91
CA PRO A 41 -17.27 12.09 22.77
C PRO A 41 -18.75 11.79 22.62
N LEU A 42 -19.24 11.76 21.38
CA LEU A 42 -20.61 11.34 21.07
C LEU A 42 -20.79 9.85 21.43
N THR A 43 -21.78 9.54 22.25
CA THR A 43 -22.06 8.17 22.73
C THR A 43 -22.62 7.27 21.62
N PHE A 44 -21.74 6.76 20.76
CA PHE A 44 -22.12 6.14 19.49
C PHE A 44 -21.28 4.88 19.18
N GLY A 45 -21.81 3.71 19.56
CA GLY A 45 -21.23 2.40 19.25
C GLY A 45 -21.94 1.72 18.08
N LEU A 46 -21.20 1.13 17.13
CA LEU A 46 -21.77 0.47 15.94
C LEU A 46 -21.58 -1.04 15.90
N ALA A 47 -20.46 -1.56 16.41
CA ALA A 47 -20.20 -2.99 16.52
C ALA A 47 -19.41 -3.31 17.81
N CYS A 48 -18.69 -4.44 17.84
CA CYS A 48 -17.90 -4.90 18.98
C CYS A 48 -17.05 -3.78 19.63
N CYS A 49 -16.36 -2.96 18.83
CA CYS A 49 -15.54 -1.83 19.28
C CYS A 49 -16.27 -0.83 20.21
N GLY A 50 -17.60 -0.75 20.15
CA GLY A 50 -18.40 0.06 21.07
C GLY A 50 -18.42 -0.49 22.50
N VAL A 51 -18.18 -1.78 22.69
CA VAL A 51 -18.08 -2.44 24.01
C VAL A 51 -16.75 -2.07 24.69
N GLU A 52 -15.64 -1.97 23.95
CA GLU A 52 -14.40 -1.39 24.47
C GLU A 52 -14.62 0.05 24.95
N MET A 53 -15.28 0.88 24.14
CA MET A 53 -15.62 2.26 24.48
C MET A 53 -16.46 2.37 25.77
N MET A 54 -17.48 1.52 25.91
CA MET A 54 -18.29 1.44 27.14
C MET A 54 -17.48 0.93 28.35
N HIS A 55 -16.58 -0.04 28.17
CA HIS A 55 -15.74 -0.57 29.24
C HIS A 55 -14.78 0.50 29.79
N VAL A 56 -14.27 1.40 28.95
CA VAL A 56 -13.44 2.56 29.38
C VAL A 56 -14.26 3.61 30.17
N SER A 57 -15.59 3.64 30.01
CA SER A 57 -16.48 4.48 30.85
C SER A 57 -16.87 3.88 32.21
N MET A 58 -16.46 2.64 32.53
CA MET A 58 -16.80 2.02 33.81
C MET A 58 -15.92 2.50 34.97
N PRO A 59 -16.36 2.38 36.25
CA PRO A 59 -15.64 2.91 37.42
C PRO A 59 -14.22 2.37 37.66
N ARG A 60 -13.80 1.32 36.94
CA ARG A 60 -12.41 0.84 36.92
C ARG A 60 -11.45 1.82 36.25
N TYR A 61 -11.96 2.64 35.33
CA TYR A 61 -11.20 3.55 34.48
C TYR A 61 -11.64 5.01 34.62
N ASP A 62 -12.94 5.25 34.91
CA ASP A 62 -13.49 6.53 35.38
C ASP A 62 -12.99 7.76 34.58
N GLN A 63 -13.04 7.64 33.24
CA GLN A 63 -12.48 8.62 32.30
C GLN A 63 -13.14 10.02 32.39
N ASP A 64 -14.32 10.11 32.99
CA ASP A 64 -14.97 11.38 33.35
C ASP A 64 -14.07 12.23 34.27
N ARG A 65 -13.25 11.61 35.14
CA ARG A 65 -12.21 12.31 35.93
C ARG A 65 -11.05 12.86 35.10
N LEU A 66 -10.81 12.26 33.93
CA LEU A 66 -9.82 12.70 32.95
C LEU A 66 -10.42 13.70 31.95
N GLY A 67 -11.61 14.25 32.26
CA GLY A 67 -12.34 15.19 31.43
C GLY A 67 -13.06 14.58 30.22
N ILE A 68 -12.90 13.29 29.96
CA ILE A 68 -13.48 12.61 28.80
C ILE A 68 -14.90 12.17 29.13
N ILE A 69 -15.88 13.05 28.91
CA ILE A 69 -17.27 12.83 29.32
C ILE A 69 -18.15 12.55 28.10
N PHE A 70 -18.79 11.39 28.10
CA PHE A 70 -19.63 10.95 27.00
C PHE A 70 -20.97 11.72 26.91
N ARG A 71 -21.32 12.16 25.70
CA ARG A 71 -22.48 13.02 25.41
C ARG A 71 -23.43 12.33 24.45
N ALA A 72 -24.70 12.20 24.84
CA ALA A 72 -25.74 11.58 24.01
C ALA A 72 -26.26 12.50 22.88
N SER A 73 -25.99 13.79 22.93
CA SER A 73 -26.41 14.77 21.91
C SER A 73 -25.22 15.20 21.05
N PRO A 74 -25.26 15.05 19.72
CA PRO A 74 -24.20 15.53 18.83
C PRO A 74 -23.91 17.02 19.00
N ARG A 75 -24.95 17.83 19.28
CA ARG A 75 -24.83 19.28 19.51
C ARG A 75 -24.05 19.68 20.77
N GLN A 76 -23.61 18.69 21.56
CA GLN A 76 -22.84 18.86 22.79
C GLN A 76 -21.53 18.03 22.77
N ALA A 77 -21.18 17.41 21.65
CA ALA A 77 -19.99 16.58 21.50
C ALA A 77 -18.99 17.23 20.52
N ASP A 78 -17.70 17.16 20.84
CA ASP A 78 -16.59 17.65 20.00
C ASP A 78 -15.75 16.50 19.41
N VAL A 79 -15.98 15.25 19.81
CA VAL A 79 -15.36 14.06 19.19
C VAL A 79 -16.43 13.03 18.79
N MET A 80 -16.29 12.41 17.63
CA MET A 80 -17.10 11.29 17.18
C MET A 80 -16.23 10.05 16.98
N ILE A 81 -16.40 9.03 17.81
CA ILE A 81 -15.79 7.72 17.54
C ILE A 81 -16.72 6.90 16.65
N VAL A 82 -16.23 6.46 15.50
CA VAL A 82 -16.87 5.42 14.71
C VAL A 82 -16.40 4.06 15.23
N ALA A 83 -17.05 3.60 16.29
CA ALA A 83 -16.68 2.38 16.98
C ALA A 83 -17.26 1.13 16.27
N GLY A 84 -16.59 0.72 15.17
CA GLY A 84 -16.82 -0.53 14.46
C GLY A 84 -17.57 -0.41 13.12
N THR A 85 -18.03 -1.54 12.60
CA THR A 85 -18.56 -1.70 11.23
C THR A 85 -19.72 -0.76 10.91
N VAL A 86 -19.56 0.11 9.90
CA VAL A 86 -20.68 0.90 9.37
C VAL A 86 -21.44 0.10 8.31
N THR A 87 -22.77 0.10 8.38
CA THR A 87 -23.63 -0.48 7.33
C THR A 87 -24.19 0.60 6.41
N ASN A 88 -24.50 0.24 5.17
CA ASN A 88 -25.03 1.16 4.16
C ASN A 88 -26.35 1.82 4.61
N LYS A 89 -27.14 1.14 5.46
CA LYS A 89 -28.35 1.68 6.10
C LYS A 89 -28.06 2.68 7.24
N MET A 90 -26.94 2.52 7.95
CA MET A 90 -26.55 3.39 9.07
C MET A 90 -25.79 4.65 8.61
N ALA A 91 -25.14 4.59 7.44
CA ALA A 91 -24.38 5.69 6.84
C ALA A 91 -25.07 7.08 6.88
N PRO A 92 -26.34 7.26 6.47
CA PRO A 92 -27.00 8.58 6.56
C PRO A 92 -27.16 9.10 8.00
N ALA A 93 -27.37 8.20 8.98
CA ALA A 93 -27.46 8.59 10.39
C ALA A 93 -26.08 9.00 10.95
N VAL A 94 -25.01 8.30 10.55
CA VAL A 94 -23.61 8.68 10.87
C VAL A 94 -23.33 10.11 10.38
N ARG A 95 -23.67 10.40 9.12
CA ARG A 95 -23.54 11.75 8.53
C ARG A 95 -24.34 12.80 9.31
N GLN A 96 -25.62 12.53 9.55
CA GLN A 96 -26.54 13.44 10.25
C GLN A 96 -26.13 13.73 11.70
N CYS A 97 -25.43 12.82 12.37
CA CYS A 97 -24.82 13.10 13.68
C CYS A 97 -23.65 14.08 13.55
N TYR A 98 -22.69 13.82 12.67
CA TYR A 98 -21.53 14.68 12.45
C TYR A 98 -21.89 16.10 12.00
N ASP A 99 -22.88 16.25 11.11
CA ASP A 99 -23.37 17.55 10.65
C ASP A 99 -24.09 18.35 11.74
N GLN A 100 -24.50 17.71 12.85
CA GLN A 100 -25.09 18.36 14.01
C GLN A 100 -24.09 18.66 15.15
N MET A 101 -22.85 18.20 15.03
CA MET A 101 -21.80 18.57 15.99
C MET A 101 -21.29 19.98 15.71
N PRO A 102 -21.07 20.81 16.76
CA PRO A 102 -20.46 22.14 16.61
C PRO A 102 -18.97 22.02 16.29
N ASP A 103 -18.42 23.03 15.62
CA ASP A 103 -16.97 23.14 15.39
C ASP A 103 -16.26 23.85 16.57
N PRO A 104 -15.01 23.49 16.90
CA PRO A 104 -14.19 22.44 16.28
C PRO A 104 -14.61 21.03 16.70
N LYS A 105 -14.66 20.11 15.74
CA LYS A 105 -14.99 18.69 15.96
C LYS A 105 -13.99 17.76 15.29
N TRP A 106 -13.84 16.57 15.87
CA TRP A 106 -12.90 15.55 15.44
C TRP A 106 -13.59 14.18 15.27
N VAL A 107 -13.08 13.36 14.36
CA VAL A 107 -13.62 12.03 14.06
C VAL A 107 -12.52 10.98 14.15
N ILE A 108 -12.79 9.92 14.91
CA ILE A 108 -11.88 8.80 15.14
C ILE A 108 -12.52 7.54 14.54
N SER A 109 -11.92 6.97 13.50
CA SER A 109 -12.34 5.65 12.98
C SER A 109 -11.63 4.56 13.77
N MET A 110 -12.38 3.72 14.48
CA MET A 110 -11.79 2.77 15.44
C MET A 110 -11.93 1.31 14.97
N GLY A 111 -10.79 0.73 14.56
CA GLY A 111 -10.64 -0.66 14.13
C GLY A 111 -10.80 -0.87 12.62
N SER A 112 -10.20 -1.93 12.08
CA SER A 112 -10.24 -2.29 10.66
C SER A 112 -11.66 -2.35 10.07
N CYS A 113 -12.65 -2.74 10.88
CA CYS A 113 -14.07 -2.74 10.52
C CYS A 113 -14.66 -1.34 10.21
N ALA A 114 -14.19 -0.28 10.86
CA ALA A 114 -14.58 1.10 10.57
C ALA A 114 -13.74 1.69 9.42
N ASN A 115 -12.43 1.37 9.40
CA ASN A 115 -11.47 1.88 8.42
C ASN A 115 -11.73 1.36 6.99
N GLY A 116 -12.28 0.14 6.83
CA GLY A 116 -12.49 -0.46 5.51
C GLY A 116 -13.49 -1.60 5.45
N GLY A 117 -14.33 -1.80 6.48
CA GLY A 117 -15.25 -2.94 6.60
C GLY A 117 -14.62 -4.21 7.22
N GLY A 118 -13.30 -4.28 7.32
CA GLY A 118 -12.56 -5.31 8.06
C GLY A 118 -12.92 -6.75 7.63
N TYR A 119 -13.16 -7.64 8.59
CA TYR A 119 -13.59 -9.01 8.33
C TYR A 119 -14.88 -9.09 7.48
N TYR A 120 -15.76 -8.09 7.60
CA TYR A 120 -17.02 -8.02 6.87
C TYR A 120 -16.91 -7.26 5.54
N HIS A 121 -15.70 -6.93 5.07
CA HIS A 121 -15.46 -6.16 3.85
C HIS A 121 -16.29 -6.67 2.68
N TYR A 122 -16.28 -7.98 2.39
CA TYR A 122 -16.99 -8.55 1.24
C TYR A 122 -18.52 -8.61 1.36
N SER A 123 -19.11 -8.19 2.49
CA SER A 123 -20.57 -8.11 2.63
C SER A 123 -21.17 -7.00 1.74
N TYR A 124 -22.38 -7.24 1.24
CA TYR A 124 -23.17 -6.27 0.49
C TYR A 124 -23.78 -5.16 1.38
N SER A 125 -23.92 -5.42 2.68
CA SER A 125 -24.57 -4.51 3.64
C SER A 125 -23.61 -3.52 4.31
N VAL A 126 -22.30 -3.66 4.09
CA VAL A 126 -21.23 -2.95 4.82
C VAL A 126 -20.58 -1.87 3.94
N VAL A 127 -20.29 -0.73 4.55
CA VAL A 127 -19.57 0.38 3.90
C VAL A 127 -18.08 0.06 3.87
N ARG A 128 -17.42 0.32 2.74
CA ARG A 128 -15.98 0.05 2.52
C ARG A 128 -15.05 1.13 3.13
N GLY A 129 -15.37 1.60 4.34
CA GLY A 129 -14.70 2.70 5.05
C GLY A 129 -15.66 3.84 5.41
N VAL A 130 -15.53 4.41 6.61
CA VAL A 130 -16.38 5.52 7.12
C VAL A 130 -15.93 6.91 6.66
N ASP A 131 -14.68 7.04 6.25
CA ASP A 131 -14.08 8.18 5.52
C ASP A 131 -14.95 8.66 4.34
N ARG A 132 -15.67 7.72 3.71
CA ARG A 132 -16.59 7.95 2.59
C ARG A 132 -17.90 8.65 2.97
N ILE A 133 -18.14 8.86 4.26
CA ILE A 133 -19.39 9.39 4.81
C ILE A 133 -19.12 10.67 5.59
N ILE A 134 -18.15 10.63 6.51
CA ILE A 134 -17.69 11.76 7.32
C ILE A 134 -16.16 11.83 7.22
N PRO A 135 -15.56 13.04 7.27
CA PRO A 135 -14.10 13.15 7.35
C PRO A 135 -13.61 12.41 8.60
N VAL A 136 -12.43 11.80 8.53
CA VAL A 136 -11.80 11.08 9.64
C VAL A 136 -10.43 11.68 9.91
N ASP A 137 -10.24 12.19 11.12
CA ASP A 137 -9.02 12.89 11.53
C ASP A 137 -7.99 11.94 12.16
N VAL A 138 -8.44 10.84 12.77
CA VAL A 138 -7.57 9.82 13.38
C VAL A 138 -8.03 8.40 13.01
N LEU A 139 -7.09 7.61 12.45
CA LEU A 139 -7.28 6.18 12.19
C LEU A 139 -6.73 5.34 13.35
N GLY A 140 -7.61 4.61 14.02
CA GLY A 140 -7.22 3.56 14.96
C GLY A 140 -6.80 2.30 14.20
N LEU A 141 -5.52 1.93 14.32
CA LEU A 141 -5.00 0.63 13.87
C LEU A 141 -5.58 -0.52 14.72
N ASP A 142 -5.43 -1.75 14.24
CA ASP A 142 -6.16 -2.91 14.78
C ASP A 142 -5.86 -3.22 16.25
N ILE A 143 -6.88 -3.80 16.91
CA ILE A 143 -7.04 -3.90 18.36
C ILE A 143 -5.83 -4.62 19.01
N PRO A 144 -4.98 -3.92 19.77
CA PRO A 144 -4.03 -4.54 20.68
C PRO A 144 -4.79 -5.13 21.89
N SER A 145 -4.23 -6.14 22.55
CA SER A 145 -4.85 -6.78 23.71
C SER A 145 -5.12 -5.83 24.89
N ASN A 146 -4.47 -4.67 24.94
CA ASN A 146 -4.76 -3.59 25.89
C ASN A 146 -5.87 -2.65 25.37
N ARG A 147 -7.13 -3.00 25.70
CA ARG A 147 -8.36 -2.25 25.35
C ARG A 147 -8.36 -0.78 25.79
N PHE A 148 -7.58 -0.42 26.81
CA PHE A 148 -7.52 0.96 27.34
C PHE A 148 -6.74 1.89 26.40
N ALA A 149 -5.64 1.40 25.82
CA ALA A 149 -4.83 2.15 24.87
C ALA A 149 -5.54 2.38 23.52
N ALA A 150 -6.36 1.44 23.04
CA ALA A 150 -7.06 1.58 21.76
C ALA A 150 -8.04 2.77 21.72
N VAL A 151 -8.69 3.08 22.85
CA VAL A 151 -9.62 4.23 22.98
C VAL A 151 -8.86 5.49 23.37
N LEU A 152 -7.95 5.41 24.35
CA LEU A 152 -7.29 6.61 24.88
C LEU A 152 -6.05 7.06 24.09
N ALA A 153 -5.42 6.24 23.24
CA ALA A 153 -4.31 6.70 22.40
C ALA A 153 -4.77 7.67 21.28
N PRO A 154 -5.95 7.50 20.66
CA PRO A 154 -6.56 8.55 19.82
C PRO A 154 -6.92 9.83 20.59
N PHE A 155 -7.52 9.76 21.78
CA PHE A 155 -7.76 10.96 22.60
C PHE A 155 -6.46 11.63 23.04
N ALA A 156 -5.45 10.85 23.42
CA ALA A 156 -4.08 11.31 23.65
C ALA A 156 -3.52 11.98 22.39
N CYS A 157 -3.70 11.40 21.21
CA CYS A 157 -3.26 11.99 19.95
C CYS A 157 -3.95 13.34 19.70
N LEU A 158 -5.27 13.45 19.86
CA LEU A 158 -6.02 14.71 19.69
C LEU A 158 -5.61 15.79 20.71
N THR A 159 -5.55 15.45 22.00
CA THR A 159 -5.09 16.37 23.06
C THR A 159 -3.63 16.80 22.86
N THR A 160 -2.77 15.90 22.37
CA THR A 160 -1.37 16.24 22.02
C THR A 160 -1.28 17.03 20.70
N ALA A 161 -2.09 16.76 19.68
CA ALA A 161 -2.04 17.42 18.37
C ALA A 161 -2.59 18.85 18.44
N ASN A 162 -3.70 19.04 19.15
CA ASN A 162 -4.26 20.34 19.50
C ASN A 162 -3.29 21.17 20.40
N SER A 163 -2.22 20.55 20.92
CA SER A 163 -1.09 21.22 21.59
C SER A 163 0.28 21.08 20.90
N ARG A 164 0.37 20.45 19.71
CA ARG A 164 1.62 20.25 18.94
C ARG A 164 1.51 20.82 17.53
N GLN A 165 1.54 22.15 17.45
CA GLN A 165 2.08 22.83 16.26
C GLN A 165 3.62 22.96 16.32
N HIS A 166 4.25 22.65 17.46
CA HIS A 166 5.69 22.81 17.71
C HIS A 166 6.26 21.53 18.38
N GLY A 167 7.54 21.22 18.11
CA GLY A 167 8.05 19.84 18.19
C GLY A 167 8.77 19.43 19.50
N PHE A 168 8.60 18.15 19.88
CA PHE A 168 9.42 17.44 20.87
C PHE A 168 9.28 15.92 20.68
N ALA A 169 10.37 15.15 20.75
CA ALA A 169 10.36 13.71 20.55
C ALA A 169 10.23 12.93 21.87
N LEU A 170 9.04 12.97 22.50
CA LEU A 170 8.69 12.06 23.60
C LEU A 170 7.20 11.68 23.62
N LEU A 171 6.94 10.57 24.30
CA LEU A 171 5.67 9.86 24.41
C LEU A 171 4.62 10.68 25.19
N HIS A 172 3.33 10.40 24.98
CA HIS A 172 2.18 10.85 25.79
C HIS A 172 2.08 12.36 26.16
N VAL A 173 1.16 13.06 25.49
CA VAL A 173 0.22 14.04 26.07
C VAL A 173 0.78 15.15 26.98
N MET A 174 0.95 16.31 26.35
CA MET A 174 0.79 17.67 26.92
C MET A 174 1.81 18.19 27.96
N VAL A 175 2.72 19.04 27.45
CA VAL A 175 3.06 20.41 27.92
C VAL A 175 2.78 20.78 29.40
N LEU A 176 3.69 21.39 30.17
CA LEU A 176 4.90 22.23 29.91
C LEU A 176 6.04 21.86 30.92
N ASP A 177 7.22 22.47 31.04
CA ASP A 177 7.67 23.82 30.60
C ASP A 177 9.20 23.94 30.44
N SER A 178 9.63 24.68 29.42
CA SER A 178 10.86 25.50 29.33
C SER A 178 11.07 25.96 27.88
N GLN A 179 10.95 27.26 27.62
CA GLN A 179 11.15 27.88 26.31
C GLN A 179 12.60 28.29 26.08
N SER A 180 13.13 28.12 24.85
CA SER A 180 14.05 29.02 24.12
C SER A 180 14.71 28.27 22.95
N LEU A 181 14.94 28.84 21.76
CA LEU A 181 14.51 30.12 21.16
C LEU A 181 14.48 29.95 19.61
N GLU A 182 14.00 30.95 18.88
CA GLU A 182 13.97 31.03 17.40
C GLU A 182 15.41 31.13 16.80
N ASP A 183 15.71 30.96 15.51
CA ASP A 183 14.94 31.16 14.25
C ASP A 183 15.51 30.27 13.09
N PRO A 184 14.85 30.13 11.92
CA PRO A 184 15.30 29.26 10.81
C PRO A 184 15.92 30.01 9.60
N PRO A 185 16.70 29.32 8.75
CA PRO A 185 16.89 29.72 7.36
C PRO A 185 15.80 29.10 6.48
N SER A 186 15.00 29.94 5.83
CA SER A 186 14.00 29.51 4.85
C SER A 186 14.63 29.30 3.46
N LEU A 187 14.19 28.28 2.71
CA LEU A 187 13.47 28.49 1.44
C LEU A 187 12.83 27.19 0.89
N GLN A 188 11.52 27.27 0.67
CA GLN A 188 10.79 26.81 -0.52
C GLN A 188 11.32 25.62 -1.35
N HIS A 189 10.51 24.55 -1.41
CA HIS A 189 10.08 23.99 -2.70
C HIS A 189 8.63 23.50 -2.59
N MET A 190 7.68 24.37 -2.95
CA MET A 190 6.26 24.02 -3.07
C MET A 190 6.01 23.36 -4.44
N THR A 191 5.51 22.12 -4.47
CA THR A 191 5.03 21.49 -5.69
C THR A 191 3.61 21.99 -6.02
N GLN A 192 3.44 22.69 -7.14
CA GLN A 192 2.23 23.49 -7.45
C GLN A 192 0.93 22.71 -7.70
N ASN A 193 0.93 21.37 -7.62
CA ASN A 193 -0.13 20.53 -8.18
C ASN A 193 -0.95 19.69 -7.18
N GLY A 194 -0.80 19.91 -5.87
CA GLY A 194 -1.87 19.63 -4.88
C GLY A 194 -2.30 18.17 -4.65
N TYR A 195 -1.65 17.18 -5.27
CA TYR A 195 -1.88 15.77 -4.97
C TYR A 195 -1.04 15.33 -3.77
N VAL A 196 -1.69 14.75 -2.76
CA VAL A 196 -1.02 14.14 -1.61
C VAL A 196 -0.38 12.83 -2.06
N VAL A 197 0.94 12.81 -2.16
CA VAL A 197 1.70 11.56 -2.31
C VAL A 197 1.51 10.76 -1.03
N ALA A 198 0.85 9.60 -1.13
CA ALA A 198 0.84 8.63 -0.04
C ALA A 198 2.30 8.19 0.21
N PRO A 199 2.86 8.37 1.43
CA PRO A 199 4.23 7.98 1.69
C PRO A 199 4.38 6.47 1.48
N ALA A 200 5.49 6.06 0.84
CA ALA A 200 5.81 4.65 0.68
C ALA A 200 5.81 3.97 2.06
N ALA A 201 5.15 2.81 2.17
CA ALA A 201 4.71 2.22 3.44
C ALA A 201 5.87 1.72 4.32
N ALA A 202 6.53 2.65 5.00
CA ALA A 202 7.54 2.36 6.01
C ALA A 202 6.90 1.83 7.31
N SER A 203 7.63 0.97 8.02
CA SER A 203 7.19 0.31 9.27
C SER A 203 6.09 -0.76 9.13
N ALA A 204 6.15 -1.58 8.08
CA ALA A 204 5.59 -2.94 8.09
C ALA A 204 6.68 -3.98 8.39
N VAL A 205 6.32 -5.10 9.05
CA VAL A 205 7.21 -6.26 9.18
C VAL A 205 7.47 -6.84 7.77
N PRO A 206 8.70 -7.26 7.42
CA PRO A 206 8.98 -7.85 6.10
C PRO A 206 8.13 -9.10 5.84
N ARG A 207 7.17 -8.99 4.91
CA ARG A 207 6.36 -10.12 4.42
C ARG A 207 7.25 -11.11 3.67
N ALA A 208 7.00 -12.40 3.83
CA ALA A 208 7.77 -13.43 3.15
C ALA A 208 7.38 -13.53 1.65
N LEU A 209 8.35 -13.79 0.77
CA LEU A 209 8.09 -13.88 -0.69
C LEU A 209 6.91 -14.82 -1.05
N PRO A 210 6.73 -16.02 -0.46
CA PRO A 210 5.56 -16.85 -0.74
C PRO A 210 4.22 -16.19 -0.37
N GLU A 211 4.14 -15.47 0.76
CA GLU A 211 2.93 -14.76 1.20
C GLU A 211 2.51 -13.69 0.20
N ILE A 212 3.51 -12.99 -0.36
CA ILE A 212 3.33 -11.99 -1.41
C ILE A 212 2.85 -12.67 -2.71
N CYS A 213 3.48 -13.78 -3.12
CA CYS A 213 3.07 -14.57 -4.29
C CYS A 213 1.60 -15.04 -4.18
N TYR A 214 1.20 -15.64 -3.04
CA TYR A 214 -0.20 -16.05 -2.82
C TYR A 214 -1.16 -14.86 -2.75
N THR A 215 -0.73 -13.69 -2.28
CA THR A 215 -1.58 -12.50 -2.20
C THR A 215 -1.77 -11.85 -3.58
N LEU A 216 -0.72 -11.75 -4.38
CA LEU A 216 -0.81 -11.31 -5.77
C LEU A 216 -1.56 -12.31 -6.64
N ARG A 217 -1.36 -13.63 -6.45
CA ARG A 217 -2.15 -14.67 -7.13
C ARG A 217 -3.65 -14.53 -6.82
N ARG A 218 -4.04 -14.27 -5.57
CA ARG A 218 -5.43 -13.99 -5.20
C ARG A 218 -5.97 -12.71 -5.85
N LYS A 219 -5.20 -11.60 -5.86
CA LYS A 219 -5.58 -10.36 -6.58
C LYS A 219 -5.78 -10.62 -8.09
N VAL A 220 -4.86 -11.34 -8.74
CA VAL A 220 -4.94 -11.68 -10.17
C VAL A 220 -6.13 -12.60 -10.48
N ILE A 221 -6.35 -13.66 -9.68
CA ILE A 221 -7.50 -14.56 -9.88
C ILE A 221 -8.82 -13.79 -9.71
N ALA A 222 -8.99 -13.00 -8.65
CA ALA A 222 -10.20 -12.20 -8.44
C ALA A 222 -10.44 -11.18 -9.59
N PHE A 223 -9.39 -10.53 -10.09
CA PHE A 223 -9.46 -9.66 -11.27
C PHE A 223 -9.89 -10.43 -12.54
N LEU A 224 -9.44 -11.67 -12.70
CA LEU A 224 -9.77 -12.54 -13.83
C LEU A 224 -11.15 -13.20 -13.71
N GLU A 225 -11.69 -13.35 -12.51
CA GLU A 225 -13.02 -13.93 -12.25
C GLU A 225 -14.12 -12.87 -12.17
N GLN A 226 -13.75 -11.59 -11.95
CA GLN A 226 -14.68 -10.46 -12.00
C GLN A 226 -15.45 -10.44 -13.33
N GLN A 227 -16.77 -10.56 -13.27
CA GLN A 227 -17.62 -10.38 -14.45
C GLN A 227 -17.57 -8.90 -14.89
N PRO A 228 -17.13 -8.61 -16.13
CA PRO A 228 -17.17 -7.25 -16.66
C PRO A 228 -18.59 -6.87 -17.07
N ALA A 229 -18.98 -5.62 -16.80
CA ALA A 229 -20.21 -5.06 -17.35
C ALA A 229 -20.16 -5.03 -18.89
N ASP A 230 -21.32 -4.99 -19.56
CA ASP A 230 -21.36 -5.15 -21.01
C ASP A 230 -20.54 -4.09 -21.77
N ASN A 231 -20.50 -2.86 -21.24
CA ASN A 231 -19.75 -1.73 -21.74
C ASN A 231 -18.29 -1.63 -21.22
N ASP A 232 -17.85 -2.48 -20.29
CA ASP A 232 -16.48 -2.43 -19.74
C ASP A 232 -15.47 -3.15 -20.66
N VAL A 233 -15.29 -2.56 -21.85
CA VAL A 233 -14.40 -3.08 -22.91
C VAL A 233 -12.93 -3.12 -22.44
N ALA A 234 -12.51 -2.16 -21.62
CA ALA A 234 -11.17 -2.12 -21.04
C ALA A 234 -10.93 -3.36 -20.17
N LEU A 235 -11.79 -3.64 -19.19
CA LEU A 235 -11.65 -4.83 -18.35
C LEU A 235 -11.69 -6.13 -19.17
N LYS A 236 -12.58 -6.23 -20.16
CA LYS A 236 -12.66 -7.39 -21.08
C LYS A 236 -11.35 -7.62 -21.84
N ASN A 237 -10.75 -6.56 -22.39
CA ASN A 237 -9.47 -6.63 -23.10
C ASN A 237 -8.32 -6.99 -22.15
N THR A 238 -8.19 -6.29 -21.02
CA THR A 238 -7.09 -6.53 -20.08
C THR A 238 -7.16 -7.93 -19.46
N GLN A 239 -8.35 -8.46 -19.17
CA GLN A 239 -8.52 -9.86 -18.75
C GLN A 239 -8.09 -10.85 -19.85
N LYS A 240 -8.39 -10.59 -21.12
CA LYS A 240 -7.96 -11.41 -22.26
C LYS A 240 -6.42 -11.40 -22.37
N GLN A 241 -5.80 -10.23 -22.28
CA GLN A 241 -4.35 -10.08 -22.37
C GLN A 241 -3.64 -10.73 -21.18
N ALA A 242 -4.11 -10.52 -19.94
CA ALA A 242 -3.57 -11.17 -18.75
C ALA A 242 -3.60 -12.70 -18.84
N ARG A 243 -4.67 -13.30 -19.39
CA ARG A 243 -4.73 -14.76 -19.64
C ARG A 243 -3.73 -15.24 -20.71
N ALA A 244 -3.39 -14.40 -21.70
CA ALA A 244 -2.35 -14.71 -22.68
C ALA A 244 -0.95 -14.64 -22.04
N SER A 245 -0.69 -13.59 -21.26
CA SER A 245 0.58 -13.40 -20.54
C SER A 245 0.86 -14.48 -19.51
N ILE A 246 -0.14 -14.89 -18.73
CA ILE A 246 -0.01 -15.97 -17.73
C ILE A 246 0.46 -17.25 -18.40
N LYS A 247 -0.10 -17.62 -19.57
CA LYS A 247 0.36 -18.80 -20.32
C LYS A 247 1.83 -18.71 -20.75
N ILE A 248 2.30 -17.53 -21.16
CA ILE A 248 3.70 -17.31 -21.55
C ILE A 248 4.63 -17.39 -20.31
N VAL A 249 4.18 -16.85 -19.16
CA VAL A 249 4.90 -16.95 -17.88
C VAL A 249 4.97 -18.40 -17.39
N GLU A 250 3.85 -19.11 -17.32
CA GLU A 250 3.78 -20.52 -16.90
C GLU A 250 4.60 -21.43 -17.84
N GLU A 251 4.60 -21.15 -19.15
CA GLU A 251 5.45 -21.82 -20.13
C GLU A 251 6.95 -21.60 -19.85
N ALA A 252 7.36 -20.36 -19.55
CA ALA A 252 8.75 -20.03 -19.22
C ALA A 252 9.20 -20.67 -17.89
N LEU A 253 8.34 -20.61 -16.86
CA LEU A 253 8.54 -21.25 -15.56
C LEU A 253 8.65 -22.78 -15.68
N ARG A 254 8.01 -23.40 -16.67
CA ARG A 254 8.16 -24.84 -16.97
C ARG A 254 9.48 -25.14 -17.69
N ARG A 255 9.85 -24.33 -18.70
CA ARG A 255 11.04 -24.52 -19.55
C ARG A 255 12.38 -24.34 -18.82
N TYR A 256 12.43 -23.43 -17.86
CA TYR A 256 13.67 -22.99 -17.21
C TYR A 256 13.63 -23.22 -15.69
N GLN A 257 14.79 -23.39 -15.06
CA GLN A 257 14.92 -23.38 -13.60
C GLN A 257 14.88 -21.96 -13.05
N PRO A 258 14.59 -21.75 -11.73
CA PRO A 258 14.43 -20.40 -11.18
C PRO A 258 15.69 -19.54 -11.24
N ASP A 259 16.86 -20.16 -11.26
CA ASP A 259 18.20 -19.57 -11.42
C ASP A 259 18.61 -19.35 -12.88
N GLU A 260 17.93 -20.01 -13.83
CA GLU A 260 18.10 -19.79 -15.27
C GLU A 260 17.25 -18.61 -15.80
N LEU A 261 16.36 -18.08 -14.96
CA LEU A 261 15.44 -16.98 -15.26
C LEU A 261 15.91 -15.67 -14.61
N SER A 262 15.69 -14.57 -15.33
CA SER A 262 15.87 -13.21 -14.80
C SER A 262 14.75 -12.28 -15.26
N LEU A 263 14.49 -11.22 -14.51
CA LEU A 263 13.60 -10.12 -14.91
C LEU A 263 14.39 -8.85 -15.25
N SER A 264 14.17 -8.28 -16.44
CA SER A 264 14.61 -6.92 -16.74
C SER A 264 13.67 -5.93 -16.03
N TYR A 265 14.13 -5.33 -14.93
CA TYR A 265 13.32 -4.45 -14.07
C TYR A 265 13.91 -3.04 -13.99
N ASN A 266 13.10 -2.01 -14.27
CA ASN A 266 13.51 -0.60 -14.25
C ASN A 266 12.53 0.32 -13.50
N GLY A 267 11.60 -0.24 -12.71
CA GLY A 267 10.58 0.53 -11.99
C GLY A 267 9.47 1.13 -12.86
N GLY A 268 9.51 0.92 -14.18
CA GLY A 268 8.44 1.34 -15.08
C GLY A 268 7.16 0.52 -14.91
N LYS A 269 6.01 1.13 -15.27
CA LYS A 269 4.68 0.50 -15.24
C LYS A 269 4.66 -0.87 -15.94
N ASP A 270 5.38 -1.02 -17.04
CA ASP A 270 5.32 -2.20 -17.92
C ASP A 270 6.06 -3.41 -17.31
N CYS A 271 7.25 -3.21 -16.72
CA CYS A 271 7.95 -4.26 -15.98
C CYS A 271 7.32 -4.55 -14.61
N LEU A 272 6.58 -3.60 -14.03
CA LEU A 272 5.81 -3.77 -12.80
C LEU A 272 4.60 -4.70 -13.01
N VAL A 273 3.84 -4.53 -14.09
CA VAL A 273 2.77 -5.49 -14.49
C VAL A 273 3.37 -6.89 -14.68
N LEU A 274 4.49 -6.99 -15.41
CA LEU A 274 5.18 -8.24 -15.65
C LEU A 274 5.67 -8.91 -14.35
N LEU A 275 6.24 -8.15 -13.41
CA LEU A 275 6.65 -8.65 -12.10
C LEU A 275 5.47 -9.24 -11.31
N VAL A 276 4.33 -8.54 -11.28
CA VAL A 276 3.13 -9.02 -10.58
C VAL A 276 2.57 -10.30 -11.24
N LEU A 277 2.61 -10.40 -12.57
CA LEU A 277 2.21 -11.62 -13.28
C LEU A 277 3.16 -12.79 -12.96
N ILE A 278 4.47 -12.56 -12.89
CA ILE A 278 5.45 -13.59 -12.50
C ILE A 278 5.21 -14.05 -11.05
N LEU A 279 5.10 -13.11 -10.10
CA LEU A 279 4.80 -13.40 -8.69
C LEU A 279 3.48 -14.18 -8.50
N ALA A 280 2.45 -13.85 -9.27
CA ALA A 280 1.18 -14.56 -9.26
C ALA A 280 1.26 -15.98 -9.85
N CYS A 281 2.24 -16.25 -10.73
CA CYS A 281 2.44 -17.58 -11.34
C CYS A 281 3.42 -18.45 -10.55
N LEU A 282 4.40 -17.90 -9.82
CA LEU A 282 5.41 -18.67 -9.08
C LEU A 282 4.86 -19.84 -8.22
N PRO A 283 3.71 -19.73 -7.52
CA PRO A 283 3.14 -20.86 -6.76
C PRO A 283 2.86 -22.13 -7.58
N THR A 284 2.66 -22.03 -8.90
CA THR A 284 2.42 -23.21 -9.77
C THR A 284 3.64 -24.13 -9.88
N LEU A 285 4.83 -23.72 -9.42
CA LEU A 285 6.05 -24.53 -9.45
C LEU A 285 6.26 -25.42 -8.21
N TYR A 286 5.56 -25.12 -7.11
CA TYR A 286 5.84 -25.76 -5.82
C TYR A 286 4.59 -26.11 -5.00
N ASP A 287 3.41 -25.60 -5.35
CA ASP A 287 2.15 -25.99 -4.73
C ASP A 287 1.37 -26.98 -5.63
N PRO A 288 1.36 -28.28 -5.30
CA PRO A 288 0.65 -29.30 -6.09
C PRO A 288 -0.88 -29.21 -5.96
N SER A 289 -1.43 -28.34 -5.10
CA SER A 289 -2.87 -28.06 -5.07
C SER A 289 -3.30 -27.05 -6.14
N ILE A 290 -2.35 -26.36 -6.78
CA ILE A 290 -2.59 -25.28 -7.75
C ILE A 290 -2.46 -25.74 -9.21
N THR A 291 -1.83 -26.89 -9.48
CA THR A 291 -1.67 -27.45 -10.83
C THR A 291 -3.01 -27.95 -11.40
N THR A 292 -3.59 -27.19 -12.35
CA THR A 292 -4.95 -27.42 -12.89
C THR A 292 -5.01 -28.39 -14.08
N ASN A 293 -3.88 -28.74 -14.69
CA ASN A 293 -3.78 -29.76 -15.73
C ASN A 293 -3.00 -30.96 -15.18
N GLY A 294 -3.34 -32.17 -15.64
CA GLY A 294 -2.80 -33.44 -15.10
C GLY A 294 -1.32 -33.74 -15.40
N ASP A 295 -0.53 -32.73 -15.76
CA ASP A 295 0.93 -32.83 -15.79
C ASP A 295 1.46 -32.94 -14.36
N ALA A 296 2.42 -33.83 -14.11
CA ALA A 296 2.98 -33.98 -12.76
C ALA A 296 3.65 -32.67 -12.29
N PRO A 297 3.44 -32.24 -11.04
CA PRO A 297 4.04 -31.01 -10.52
C PRO A 297 5.57 -31.14 -10.56
N VAL A 298 6.22 -30.27 -11.33
CA VAL A 298 7.68 -30.20 -11.42
C VAL A 298 8.19 -29.54 -10.15
N SER A 299 8.26 -30.32 -9.06
CA SER A 299 8.59 -29.87 -7.71
C SER A 299 9.97 -29.21 -7.66
N LYS A 300 9.96 -27.88 -7.82
CA LYS A 300 11.11 -27.00 -7.65
C LYS A 300 11.00 -26.36 -6.27
N ASN A 301 12.10 -26.25 -5.53
CA ASN A 301 12.07 -25.47 -4.29
C ASN A 301 11.70 -24.00 -4.63
N PRO A 302 10.85 -23.33 -3.83
CA PRO A 302 10.58 -21.92 -4.03
C PRO A 302 11.88 -21.11 -3.92
N PRO A 303 12.22 -20.24 -4.88
CA PRO A 303 13.43 -19.44 -4.81
C PRO A 303 13.32 -18.42 -3.67
N PRO A 304 14.41 -18.13 -2.93
CA PRO A 304 14.38 -17.18 -1.81
C PRO A 304 14.24 -15.72 -2.28
N THR A 305 14.71 -15.43 -3.50
CA THR A 305 14.66 -14.14 -4.18
C THR A 305 14.33 -14.34 -5.65
N ILE A 306 13.83 -13.31 -6.33
CA ILE A 306 13.67 -13.31 -7.80
C ILE A 306 14.89 -12.63 -8.41
N GLN A 307 15.67 -13.34 -9.22
CA GLN A 307 16.80 -12.74 -9.89
C GLN A 307 16.35 -11.72 -10.94
N ALA A 308 17.00 -10.54 -10.93
CA ALA A 308 16.65 -9.44 -11.80
C ALA A 308 17.88 -8.63 -12.24
N VAL A 309 17.72 -7.87 -13.32
CA VAL A 309 18.73 -6.94 -13.83
C VAL A 309 18.11 -5.55 -14.05
N TYR A 310 18.79 -4.53 -13.55
CA TYR A 310 18.49 -3.13 -13.82
C TYR A 310 19.67 -2.47 -14.53
N ILE A 311 19.43 -2.04 -15.77
CA ILE A 311 20.36 -1.22 -16.54
C ILE A 311 19.89 0.22 -16.39
N ALA A 312 20.56 0.98 -15.54
CA ALA A 312 20.19 2.36 -15.24
C ALA A 312 20.52 3.29 -16.43
N PRO A 313 19.69 4.30 -16.74
CA PRO A 313 20.07 5.38 -17.64
C PRO A 313 21.22 6.19 -17.04
N PRO A 314 21.96 7.01 -17.83
CA PRO A 314 23.07 7.82 -17.32
C PRO A 314 22.63 8.97 -16.39
N ASP A 315 21.34 9.28 -16.35
CA ASP A 315 20.72 10.35 -15.57
C ASP A 315 19.32 9.93 -15.07
N PRO A 316 19.20 8.96 -14.14
CA PRO A 316 17.91 8.48 -13.65
C PRO A 316 17.18 9.52 -12.80
N PHE A 317 15.85 9.45 -12.79
CA PHE A 317 15.03 10.22 -11.86
C PHE A 317 15.19 9.67 -10.43
N PRO A 318 15.39 10.52 -9.41
CA PRO A 318 15.43 10.10 -8.01
C PRO A 318 14.20 9.29 -7.58
N GLU A 319 13.01 9.66 -8.06
CA GLU A 319 11.74 8.99 -7.78
C GLU A 319 11.65 7.60 -8.42
N VAL A 320 12.42 7.34 -9.49
CA VAL A 320 12.55 6.01 -10.09
C VAL A 320 13.53 5.16 -9.27
N GLU A 321 14.68 5.72 -8.87
CA GLU A 321 15.63 4.98 -8.00
C GLU A 321 15.01 4.63 -6.63
N GLU A 322 14.24 5.54 -6.03
CA GLU A 322 13.49 5.27 -4.80
C GLU A 322 12.41 4.20 -5.01
N PHE A 323 11.64 4.28 -6.10
CA PHE A 323 10.63 3.27 -6.43
C PHE A 323 11.26 1.90 -6.70
N VAL A 324 12.36 1.83 -7.44
CA VAL A 324 13.11 0.58 -7.67
C VAL A 324 13.71 0.08 -6.35
N SER A 325 14.27 0.93 -5.49
CA SER A 325 14.86 0.56 -4.20
C SER A 325 13.85 -0.01 -3.21
N SER A 326 12.64 0.57 -3.16
CA SER A 326 11.53 0.11 -2.31
C SER A 326 10.91 -1.20 -2.83
N THR A 327 10.57 -1.26 -4.12
CA THR A 327 10.01 -2.48 -4.74
C THR A 327 11.00 -3.66 -4.78
N THR A 328 12.30 -3.41 -4.92
CA THR A 328 13.35 -4.45 -4.76
C THR A 328 13.23 -5.14 -3.40
N LYS A 329 13.00 -4.37 -2.33
CA LYS A 329 12.87 -4.87 -0.95
C LYS A 329 11.51 -5.51 -0.70
N GLU A 330 10.43 -4.97 -1.25
CA GLU A 330 9.10 -5.55 -1.11
C GLU A 330 9.01 -6.91 -1.82
N TYR A 331 9.48 -7.01 -3.07
CA TYR A 331 9.32 -8.20 -3.91
C TYR A 331 10.52 -9.15 -3.88
N HIS A 332 11.44 -8.97 -2.93
CA HIS A 332 12.64 -9.81 -2.71
C HIS A 332 13.44 -10.02 -4.00
N LEU A 333 13.76 -8.94 -4.72
CA LEU A 333 14.51 -9.01 -5.97
C LEU A 333 16.03 -9.07 -5.69
N ASP A 334 16.72 -10.08 -6.22
CA ASP A 334 18.18 -10.07 -6.37
C ASP A 334 18.54 -9.21 -7.61
N LEU A 335 18.46 -7.89 -7.41
CA LEU A 335 18.54 -6.90 -8.49
C LEU A 335 19.99 -6.45 -8.74
N THR A 336 20.63 -7.10 -9.71
CA THR A 336 21.97 -6.70 -10.19
C THR A 336 21.87 -5.39 -10.99
N ARG A 337 22.75 -4.41 -10.71
CA ARG A 337 22.68 -3.05 -11.28
C ARG A 337 23.87 -2.73 -12.18
N TYR A 338 23.62 -2.14 -13.34
CA TYR A 338 24.65 -1.66 -14.27
C TYR A 338 24.38 -0.21 -14.71
N ALA A 339 25.43 0.61 -14.73
CA ALA A 339 25.44 1.94 -15.33
C ALA A 339 26.30 1.93 -16.61
N LEU A 340 25.97 1.01 -17.53
CA LEU A 340 26.71 0.76 -18.77
C LEU A 340 25.77 0.78 -19.98
N PRO A 341 26.26 1.05 -21.21
CA PRO A 341 25.50 0.87 -22.44
C PRO A 341 24.87 -0.52 -22.50
N MET A 342 23.60 -0.61 -22.92
CA MET A 342 22.76 -1.81 -22.77
C MET A 342 23.44 -3.13 -23.19
N ARG A 343 24.16 -3.14 -24.31
CA ARG A 343 24.92 -4.33 -24.76
C ARG A 343 26.04 -4.71 -23.79
N GLN A 344 26.86 -3.75 -23.35
CA GLN A 344 27.96 -3.98 -22.41
C GLN A 344 27.45 -4.40 -21.02
N ALA A 345 26.30 -3.85 -20.59
CA ALA A 345 25.62 -4.27 -19.38
C ALA A 345 25.16 -5.74 -19.45
N LEU A 346 24.63 -6.18 -20.61
CA LEU A 346 24.26 -7.59 -20.83
C LEU A 346 25.47 -8.51 -21.01
N GLU A 347 26.58 -8.02 -21.57
CA GLU A 347 27.86 -8.75 -21.66
C GLU A 347 28.44 -8.99 -20.25
N ALA A 348 28.41 -7.97 -19.38
CA ALA A 348 28.76 -8.10 -17.96
C ALA A 348 27.80 -9.03 -17.20
N TYR A 349 26.49 -8.88 -17.38
CA TYR A 349 25.49 -9.74 -16.72
C TYR A 349 25.61 -11.22 -17.10
N GLN A 350 25.98 -11.53 -18.34
CA GLN A 350 26.26 -12.90 -18.77
C GLN A 350 27.52 -13.49 -18.09
N ALA A 351 28.50 -12.66 -17.73
CA ALA A 351 29.69 -13.07 -16.99
C ALA A 351 29.43 -13.20 -15.47
N ASP A 352 28.68 -12.26 -14.88
CA ASP A 352 28.34 -12.23 -13.45
C ASP A 352 27.31 -13.30 -13.06
N LYS A 353 26.39 -13.65 -13.98
CA LYS A 353 25.27 -14.58 -13.78
C LYS A 353 25.16 -15.63 -14.90
N PRO A 354 26.19 -16.50 -15.10
CA PRO A 354 26.28 -17.42 -16.25
C PRO A 354 25.22 -18.54 -16.27
N ALA A 355 24.43 -18.71 -15.21
CA ALA A 355 23.29 -19.62 -15.18
C ALA A 355 22.09 -19.10 -16.01
N VAL A 356 21.96 -17.78 -16.19
CA VAL A 356 20.80 -17.16 -16.86
C VAL A 356 20.74 -17.53 -18.33
N LYS A 357 19.61 -18.11 -18.75
CA LYS A 357 19.32 -18.50 -20.14
C LYS A 357 18.17 -17.70 -20.73
N ALA A 358 17.28 -17.17 -19.89
CA ALA A 358 16.10 -16.42 -20.33
C ALA A 358 15.85 -15.18 -19.46
N ILE A 359 15.46 -14.07 -20.11
CA ILE A 359 15.17 -12.79 -19.46
C ILE A 359 13.75 -12.36 -19.82
N PHE A 360 12.93 -12.12 -18.81
CA PHE A 360 11.60 -11.54 -18.94
C PHE A 360 11.71 -10.04 -19.27
N MET A 361 11.05 -9.61 -20.35
CA MET A 361 11.09 -8.25 -20.89
C MET A 361 9.71 -7.59 -20.82
N GLY A 362 9.66 -6.38 -20.24
CA GLY A 362 8.45 -5.55 -20.16
C GLY A 362 8.16 -4.72 -21.41
N THR A 363 8.57 -5.17 -22.60
CA THR A 363 8.44 -4.44 -23.88
C THR A 363 7.10 -4.73 -24.55
N ARG A 364 6.44 -3.70 -25.10
CA ARG A 364 5.22 -3.82 -25.92
C ARG A 364 5.53 -3.77 -27.42
N ARG A 365 4.63 -4.24 -28.28
CA ARG A 365 4.77 -4.22 -29.75
C ARG A 365 4.89 -2.79 -30.31
N THR A 366 4.39 -1.80 -29.57
CA THR A 366 4.50 -0.36 -29.85
C THR A 366 5.81 0.27 -29.39
N ASP A 367 6.68 -0.45 -28.66
CA ASP A 367 8.04 0.01 -28.37
C ASP A 367 8.95 -0.07 -29.62
N PRO A 368 9.97 0.81 -29.73
CA PRO A 368 10.94 0.77 -30.82
C PRO A 368 11.56 -0.62 -31.02
N PHE A 369 11.66 -1.05 -32.28
CA PHE A 369 12.25 -2.33 -32.71
C PHE A 369 11.54 -3.60 -32.22
N CYS A 370 10.36 -3.51 -31.61
CA CYS A 370 9.64 -4.65 -31.03
C CYS A 370 8.57 -5.28 -31.95
N GLU A 371 8.34 -4.72 -33.16
CA GLU A 371 7.26 -5.09 -34.09
C GLU A 371 7.17 -6.60 -34.38
N PHE A 372 8.31 -7.24 -34.69
CA PHE A 372 8.39 -8.65 -35.11
C PHE A 372 8.67 -9.63 -33.97
N LEU A 373 8.64 -9.18 -32.71
CA LEU A 373 8.83 -10.07 -31.56
C LEU A 373 7.64 -11.01 -31.37
N THR A 374 7.91 -12.12 -30.70
CA THR A 374 6.92 -13.11 -30.24
C THR A 374 7.06 -13.32 -28.73
N GLY A 375 6.23 -14.15 -28.10
CA GLY A 375 6.34 -14.44 -26.66
C GLY A 375 7.69 -15.05 -26.22
N PHE A 376 8.44 -15.66 -27.14
CA PHE A 376 9.79 -16.20 -26.93
C PHE A 376 10.66 -15.90 -28.15
N SER A 377 11.65 -15.01 -28.02
CA SER A 377 12.52 -14.61 -29.13
C SER A 377 14.00 -14.57 -28.70
N PRO A 378 14.91 -15.35 -29.30
CA PRO A 378 16.33 -15.26 -28.96
C PRO A 378 16.87 -13.85 -29.26
N THR A 379 17.87 -13.40 -28.50
CA THR A 379 18.63 -12.17 -28.75
C THR A 379 19.31 -12.17 -30.12
N ASP A 380 19.42 -10.99 -30.73
CA ASP A 380 19.90 -10.84 -32.11
C ASP A 380 21.39 -11.17 -32.27
N LYS A 381 21.82 -11.51 -33.49
CA LYS A 381 23.21 -11.93 -33.76
C LYS A 381 24.21 -10.83 -33.36
N GLY A 382 25.15 -11.19 -32.50
CA GLY A 382 26.18 -10.27 -31.98
C GLY A 382 25.84 -9.61 -30.64
N TRP A 383 24.69 -9.93 -30.04
CA TRP A 383 24.40 -9.65 -28.63
C TRP A 383 24.72 -10.88 -27.74
N PRO A 384 24.90 -10.67 -26.42
CA PRO A 384 24.85 -11.73 -25.40
C PRO A 384 23.66 -12.65 -25.62
N GLN A 385 23.89 -13.97 -25.61
CA GLN A 385 22.88 -14.92 -26.05
C GLN A 385 21.92 -15.29 -24.92
N PHE A 386 20.70 -14.76 -24.99
CA PHE A 386 19.59 -15.03 -24.07
C PHE A 386 18.28 -15.27 -24.83
N MET A 387 17.33 -15.96 -24.22
CA MET A 387 15.94 -15.98 -24.68
C MET A 387 15.19 -14.76 -24.12
N ARG A 388 14.72 -13.85 -24.97
CA ARG A 388 13.78 -12.79 -24.57
C ARG A 388 12.40 -13.43 -24.38
N VAL A 389 11.86 -13.35 -23.17
CA VAL A 389 10.48 -13.78 -22.86
C VAL A 389 9.63 -12.54 -22.75
N ASN A 390 8.58 -12.42 -23.57
CA ASN A 390 7.85 -11.17 -23.76
C ASN A 390 6.33 -11.34 -23.44
N PRO A 391 5.91 -11.59 -22.18
CA PRO A 391 4.51 -11.91 -21.89
C PRO A 391 3.53 -10.76 -22.12
N VAL A 392 3.99 -9.50 -22.00
CA VAL A 392 3.15 -8.29 -22.11
C VAL A 392 3.19 -7.66 -23.51
N LEU A 393 3.75 -8.35 -24.51
CA LEU A 393 4.05 -7.78 -25.82
C LEU A 393 2.83 -7.18 -26.54
N ASP A 394 1.68 -7.84 -26.49
CA ASP A 394 0.45 -7.43 -27.19
C ASP A 394 -0.51 -6.58 -26.34
N TRP A 395 -0.07 -6.06 -25.20
CA TRP A 395 -0.87 -5.17 -24.35
C TRP A 395 -0.91 -3.74 -24.91
N HIS A 396 -2.04 -3.06 -24.75
CA HIS A 396 -2.15 -1.63 -25.00
C HIS A 396 -1.82 -0.80 -23.74
N TYR A 397 -1.58 0.50 -23.92
CA TYR A 397 -1.30 1.43 -22.82
C TYR A 397 -2.43 1.45 -21.78
N THR A 398 -3.68 1.36 -22.25
CA THR A 398 -4.89 1.28 -21.42
C THR A 398 -5.01 -0.04 -20.67
N ASP A 399 -4.48 -1.16 -21.19
CA ASP A 399 -4.47 -2.45 -20.49
C ASP A 399 -3.52 -2.42 -19.29
N ILE A 400 -2.32 -1.84 -19.47
CA ILE A 400 -1.32 -1.69 -18.40
C ILE A 400 -1.91 -0.92 -17.21
N TRP A 401 -2.56 0.21 -17.46
CA TRP A 401 -3.20 1.01 -16.40
C TRP A 401 -4.46 0.37 -15.83
N THR A 402 -5.28 -0.28 -16.66
CA THR A 402 -6.46 -1.02 -16.17
C THR A 402 -6.03 -2.11 -15.20
N PHE A 403 -4.96 -2.85 -15.47
CA PHE A 403 -4.43 -3.87 -14.55
C PHE A 403 -3.88 -3.24 -13.26
N ILE A 404 -3.00 -2.24 -13.35
CA ILE A 404 -2.40 -1.56 -12.19
C ILE A 404 -3.48 -1.00 -11.24
N LEU A 405 -4.48 -0.31 -11.78
CA LEU A 405 -5.53 0.33 -11.00
C LEU A 405 -6.57 -0.66 -10.46
N ARG A 406 -6.96 -1.69 -11.22
CA ARG A 406 -7.95 -2.69 -10.75
C ARG A 406 -7.38 -3.64 -9.71
N LEU A 407 -6.08 -3.92 -9.76
CA LEU A 407 -5.41 -4.73 -8.74
C LEU A 407 -4.91 -3.90 -7.54
N ASP A 408 -5.00 -2.56 -7.56
CA ASP A 408 -4.47 -1.69 -6.50
C ASP A 408 -2.97 -1.99 -6.25
N ILE A 409 -2.14 -1.66 -7.25
CA ILE A 409 -0.70 -1.88 -7.26
C ILE A 409 0.01 -0.50 -7.17
N PRO A 410 0.88 -0.26 -6.16
CA PRO A 410 1.66 0.98 -6.08
C PRO A 410 2.61 1.16 -7.27
N PHE A 411 2.71 2.38 -7.79
CA PHE A 411 3.54 2.74 -8.95
C PHE A 411 4.31 4.05 -8.74
N CYS A 412 5.38 4.27 -9.51
CA CYS A 412 6.25 5.45 -9.37
C CYS A 412 5.46 6.78 -9.46
N SER A 413 5.73 7.71 -8.53
CA SER A 413 4.98 8.96 -8.35
C SER A 413 4.97 9.88 -9.58
N LEU A 414 5.98 9.82 -10.44
CA LEU A 414 6.05 10.58 -11.70
C LEU A 414 4.86 10.31 -12.63
N TYR A 415 4.30 9.09 -12.61
CA TYR A 415 3.09 8.79 -13.38
C TYR A 415 1.86 9.59 -12.89
N GLN A 416 1.81 10.00 -11.63
CA GLN A 416 0.75 10.91 -11.14
C GLN A 416 0.98 12.36 -11.61
N GLN A 417 2.23 12.73 -11.92
CA GLN A 417 2.64 14.05 -12.40
C GLN A 417 2.56 14.19 -13.94
N GLY A 418 1.91 13.25 -14.64
CA GLY A 418 1.69 13.30 -16.09
C GLY A 418 2.83 12.77 -16.96
N TYR A 419 3.85 12.14 -16.39
CA TYR A 419 4.86 11.41 -17.18
C TYR A 419 4.31 10.06 -17.64
N SER A 420 4.02 9.87 -18.93
CA SER A 420 3.48 8.60 -19.47
C SER A 420 4.55 7.52 -19.74
N SER A 421 5.80 7.94 -19.99
CA SER A 421 6.95 7.08 -20.26
C SER A 421 8.17 7.58 -19.50
N LEU A 422 8.91 6.72 -18.80
CA LEU A 422 10.03 7.11 -17.92
C LEU A 422 11.38 6.75 -18.54
N GLY A 423 12.39 7.59 -18.31
CA GLY A 423 13.68 7.58 -19.02
C GLY A 423 14.74 8.35 -18.24
N GLY A 424 15.61 9.09 -18.95
CA GLY A 424 16.58 10.00 -18.32
C GLY A 424 15.97 11.37 -18.04
N VAL A 425 16.40 12.04 -16.97
CA VAL A 425 15.93 13.38 -16.56
C VAL A 425 16.08 14.42 -17.67
N LYS A 426 17.12 14.31 -18.51
CA LYS A 426 17.36 15.24 -19.62
C LYS A 426 16.39 15.04 -20.78
N ASN A 427 16.00 13.80 -21.09
CA ASN A 427 15.27 13.41 -22.30
C ASN A 427 13.79 13.10 -22.11
N THR A 428 13.25 13.37 -20.91
CA THR A 428 11.89 12.99 -20.50
C THR A 428 11.19 14.17 -19.82
N ARG A 429 9.96 14.46 -20.27
CA ARG A 429 9.08 15.53 -19.81
C ARG A 429 7.67 14.97 -19.53
N PRO A 430 6.81 15.67 -18.78
CA PRO A 430 5.39 15.35 -18.70
C PRO A 430 4.76 15.36 -20.11
N ASN A 431 3.73 14.54 -20.33
CA ASN A 431 3.15 14.38 -21.65
C ASN A 431 2.27 15.60 -22.03
N PRO A 432 2.49 16.27 -23.18
CA PRO A 432 1.67 17.40 -23.60
C PRO A 432 0.19 17.04 -23.80
N ALA A 433 -0.17 15.80 -24.16
CA ALA A 433 -1.57 15.34 -24.27
C ALA A 433 -2.30 15.23 -22.90
N LEU A 434 -1.54 15.31 -21.79
CA LEU A 434 -2.07 15.34 -20.43
C LEU A 434 -2.09 16.76 -19.83
N ALA A 435 -1.63 17.79 -20.55
CA ALA A 435 -1.64 19.17 -20.06
C ALA A 435 -3.05 19.67 -19.73
N VAL A 436 -3.16 20.50 -18.69
CA VAL A 436 -4.41 21.12 -18.22
C VAL A 436 -4.31 22.64 -18.39
N GLY A 437 -5.19 23.20 -19.21
CA GLY A 437 -5.18 24.62 -19.57
C GLY A 437 -4.09 24.98 -20.60
N SER A 438 -4.13 26.22 -21.07
CA SER A 438 -3.24 26.73 -22.14
C SER A 438 -1.81 27.02 -21.69
N GLU A 439 -1.51 26.97 -20.38
CA GLU A 439 -0.21 27.36 -19.81
C GLU A 439 0.77 26.19 -19.67
N GLY A 440 0.30 24.93 -19.72
CA GLY A 440 1.17 23.75 -19.67
C GLY A 440 1.87 23.48 -18.33
N ILE A 441 1.46 24.15 -17.24
CA ILE A 441 2.07 24.03 -15.90
C ILE A 441 1.49 22.82 -15.11
N LYS A 442 0.27 22.40 -15.46
CA LYS A 442 -0.47 21.32 -14.78
C LYS A 442 -0.72 20.17 -15.73
N PHE A 443 -0.65 18.94 -15.23
CA PHE A 443 -0.85 17.72 -16.00
C PHE A 443 -1.80 16.76 -15.28
N ARG A 444 -2.61 16.05 -16.05
CA ARG A 444 -3.44 14.92 -15.60
C ARG A 444 -2.55 13.69 -15.39
N PRO A 445 -2.92 12.74 -14.51
CA PRO A 445 -2.17 11.50 -14.33
C PRO A 445 -2.03 10.67 -15.61
N ALA A 446 -0.93 9.92 -15.71
CA ALA A 446 -0.55 9.11 -16.85
C ALA A 446 -1.63 8.08 -17.27
N TYR A 447 -2.41 7.58 -16.32
CA TYR A 447 -3.50 6.63 -16.57
C TYR A 447 -4.74 7.25 -17.25
N GLU A 448 -4.81 8.57 -17.42
CA GLU A 448 -5.84 9.23 -18.22
C GLU A 448 -5.47 9.41 -19.70
N LEU A 449 -4.29 8.92 -20.13
CA LEU A 449 -3.93 8.83 -21.54
C LEU A 449 -4.52 7.54 -22.14
N VAL A 450 -5.22 7.68 -23.27
CA VAL A 450 -5.96 6.57 -23.91
C VAL A 450 -5.22 6.00 -25.14
N ARG A 451 -4.29 6.76 -25.72
CA ARG A 451 -3.66 6.45 -27.00
C ARG A 451 -2.20 6.00 -26.85
N ASP A 452 -1.92 4.79 -27.32
CA ASP A 452 -0.58 4.21 -27.39
C ASP A 452 0.40 5.10 -28.18
N ASP A 453 -0.04 5.69 -29.29
CA ASP A 453 0.82 6.54 -30.14
C ASP A 453 1.15 7.91 -29.51
N GLU A 454 0.37 8.33 -28.50
CA GLU A 454 0.63 9.53 -27.72
C GLU A 454 1.56 9.27 -26.51
N GLU A 455 1.82 8.01 -26.13
CA GLU A 455 2.59 7.64 -24.92
C GLU A 455 3.96 8.33 -24.85
N ARG A 456 4.63 8.48 -25.99
CA ARG A 456 6.02 8.94 -26.07
C ARG A 456 6.16 10.41 -26.48
N LEU A 457 5.07 11.19 -26.48
CA LEU A 457 5.12 12.64 -26.78
C LEU A 457 5.92 13.45 -25.76
N GLY A 458 6.09 12.93 -24.53
CA GLY A 458 6.98 13.50 -23.50
C GLY A 458 8.45 13.09 -23.63
N ARG A 459 8.88 12.50 -24.75
CA ARG A 459 10.29 12.17 -25.02
C ARG A 459 10.89 13.11 -26.04
N ASP A 460 12.14 13.51 -25.79
CA ASP A 460 12.99 14.09 -26.82
C ASP A 460 13.27 13.04 -27.91
N LYS A 461 13.44 13.49 -29.17
CA LYS A 461 13.61 12.64 -30.36
C LYS A 461 15.08 12.46 -30.75
#